data_AF-A0BSS6-F1
#
_entry.id   AF-A0BSS6-F1
#
_cell.length_a   1.000
_cell.length_b   1.000
_cell.length_c   1.000
_cell.angle_alpha   90.00
_cell.angle_beta   90.00
_cell.angle_gamma   90.00
#
_symmetry.space_group_name_H-M   'P 1'
#
loop_
_entity.id
_entity.type
_entity.pdbx_description
1 polymer ?
#
loop_
_entity_poly.entity_id
_entity_poly.type
_entity_poly.pdbx_seq_one_letter_code
_entity_poly.pdbx_strand_id
1 'polypeptide(L)'
;MQDKQKPKLFLEKLFDLLESGEASNIIQWTVDKDAIKIINRVQLIRDILPNIFKQTSYKSFTKQMNLYNFKSTKDESGFTVFINPHFTQSSLNLTQIMAEKRTIKKSKKEDTKKRSELQQEHEQLKQKLMALFKYQVTLQNEIKTQLEIHKHLQMRVGIIKKCIYHRKENGLKRRRKIYNFLNSFFTHLKSSVICIHLTFTEIRSKISNFES
;
A
#
# COMPACT_ATOMS: atom_id res chain seq x y z
N MET A 1 -52.05 -17.87 -14.25
CA MET A 1 -51.55 -19.24 -14.56
C MET A 1 -50.66 -19.16 -15.80
N GLN A 2 -49.51 -19.85 -15.76
CA GLN A 2 -48.58 -20.24 -16.85
C GLN A 2 -48.35 -19.25 -18.03
N ASP A 3 -47.13 -18.74 -18.22
CA ASP A 3 -46.36 -19.21 -19.40
C ASP A 3 -44.83 -19.09 -19.18
N LYS A 4 -44.25 -20.06 -18.47
CA LYS A 4 -42.79 -20.30 -18.54
C LYS A 4 -42.52 -20.86 -19.93
N GLN A 5 -42.10 -20.02 -20.88
CA GLN A 5 -41.58 -20.50 -22.17
C GLN A 5 -40.57 -21.61 -21.90
N LYS A 6 -40.95 -22.84 -22.26
CA LYS A 6 -40.13 -24.04 -22.00
C LYS A 6 -38.77 -23.82 -22.64
N PRO A 7 -37.67 -24.08 -21.93
CA PRO A 7 -36.33 -23.92 -22.47
C PRO A 7 -36.12 -24.63 -23.82
N LYS A 8 -36.83 -25.75 -23.98
CA LYS A 8 -36.89 -26.57 -25.18
C LYS A 8 -37.40 -25.80 -26.41
N LEU A 9 -38.46 -25.00 -26.25
CA LEU A 9 -39.13 -24.30 -27.35
C LEU A 9 -38.27 -23.19 -27.97
N PHE A 10 -37.32 -22.60 -27.22
CA PHE A 10 -36.41 -21.60 -27.81
C PHE A 10 -35.41 -22.27 -28.76
N LEU A 11 -34.78 -23.35 -28.31
CA LEU A 11 -33.75 -24.05 -29.10
C LEU A 11 -34.35 -24.74 -30.31
N GLU A 12 -35.52 -25.37 -30.16
CA GLU A 12 -36.26 -25.98 -31.28
C GLU A 12 -36.61 -24.93 -32.34
N LYS A 13 -37.24 -23.81 -31.95
CA LYS A 13 -37.57 -22.72 -32.89
C LYS A 13 -36.36 -22.09 -33.56
N LEU A 14 -35.25 -21.95 -32.82
CA LEU A 14 -34.02 -21.41 -33.39
C LEU A 14 -33.42 -22.39 -34.40
N PHE A 15 -33.46 -23.69 -34.12
CA PHE A 15 -32.99 -24.72 -35.03
C PHE A 15 -33.85 -24.74 -36.31
N ASP A 16 -35.17 -24.76 -36.18
CA ASP A 16 -36.10 -24.76 -37.32
C ASP A 16 -35.89 -23.54 -38.24
N LEU A 17 -35.68 -22.35 -37.65
CA LEU A 17 -35.38 -21.12 -38.37
C LEU A 17 -34.07 -21.21 -39.18
N LEU A 18 -33.06 -21.88 -38.64
CA LEU A 18 -31.77 -22.03 -39.31
C LEU A 18 -31.84 -23.09 -40.41
N GLU A 19 -32.65 -24.13 -40.23
CA GLU A 19 -32.83 -25.21 -41.20
C GLU A 19 -33.72 -24.80 -42.37
N SER A 20 -34.72 -23.93 -42.16
CA SER A 20 -35.58 -23.44 -43.25
C SER A 20 -34.82 -22.61 -44.29
N GLY A 21 -33.70 -21.99 -43.91
CA GLY A 21 -32.86 -21.18 -44.80
C GLY A 21 -33.48 -19.85 -45.23
N GLU A 22 -34.74 -19.57 -44.85
CA GLU A 22 -35.52 -18.39 -45.25
C GLU A 22 -34.86 -17.07 -44.83
N ALA A 23 -34.09 -17.09 -43.74
CA ALA A 23 -33.40 -15.94 -43.17
C ALA A 23 -31.87 -16.03 -43.31
N SER A 24 -31.35 -16.81 -44.28
CA SER A 24 -29.91 -17.08 -44.43
C SER A 24 -29.04 -15.82 -44.57
N ASN A 25 -29.57 -14.76 -45.16
CA ASN A 25 -28.92 -13.44 -45.27
C ASN A 25 -28.86 -12.66 -43.93
N ILE A 26 -29.57 -13.11 -42.90
CA ILE A 26 -29.67 -12.47 -41.59
C ILE A 26 -28.99 -13.34 -40.52
N ILE A 27 -29.34 -14.62 -40.46
CA ILE A 27 -28.83 -15.62 -39.52
C ILE A 27 -28.77 -16.99 -40.20
N GLN A 28 -27.63 -17.67 -40.06
CA GLN A 28 -27.41 -18.96 -40.71
C GLN A 28 -26.42 -19.83 -39.95
N TRP A 29 -26.28 -21.08 -40.35
CA TRP A 29 -25.16 -21.93 -39.95
C TRP A 29 -23.83 -21.42 -40.53
N THR A 30 -22.73 -21.69 -39.84
CA THR A 30 -21.36 -21.58 -40.40
C THR A 30 -21.18 -22.57 -41.55
N VAL A 31 -20.13 -22.37 -42.36
CA VAL A 31 -19.79 -23.29 -43.47
C VAL A 31 -19.57 -24.72 -42.95
N ASP A 32 -18.96 -24.84 -41.78
CA ASP A 32 -18.70 -26.10 -41.09
C ASP A 32 -19.92 -26.67 -40.35
N LYS A 33 -21.05 -25.94 -40.35
CA LYS A 33 -22.35 -26.37 -39.80
C LYS A 33 -22.38 -26.69 -38.31
N ASP A 34 -21.41 -26.17 -37.58
CA ASP A 34 -21.18 -26.41 -36.14
C ASP A 34 -21.52 -25.21 -35.26
N ALA A 35 -21.81 -24.04 -35.86
CA ALA A 35 -22.07 -22.81 -35.16
C ALA A 35 -23.07 -21.91 -35.89
N ILE A 36 -23.65 -20.96 -35.16
CA ILE A 36 -24.65 -20.02 -35.68
C ILE A 36 -23.99 -18.69 -35.95
N LYS A 37 -24.05 -18.20 -37.18
CA LYS A 37 -23.52 -16.90 -37.61
C LYS A 37 -24.64 -15.89 -37.80
N ILE A 38 -24.49 -14.72 -37.18
CA ILE A 38 -25.39 -13.57 -37.37
C ILE A 38 -24.73 -12.58 -38.32
N ILE A 39 -25.32 -12.44 -39.51
CA ILE A 39 -24.86 -11.55 -40.57
C ILE A 39 -25.40 -10.13 -40.34
N ASN A 40 -26.72 -10.00 -40.15
CA ASN A 40 -27.36 -8.70 -39.94
C ASN A 40 -28.12 -8.65 -38.61
N ARG A 41 -27.48 -8.02 -37.61
CA ARG A 41 -28.08 -7.85 -36.28
C ARG A 41 -29.38 -7.01 -36.31
N VAL A 42 -29.44 -5.98 -37.13
CA VAL A 42 -30.58 -5.04 -37.15
C VAL A 42 -31.82 -5.74 -37.72
N GLN A 43 -31.66 -6.44 -38.84
CA GLN A 43 -32.75 -7.23 -39.43
C GLN A 43 -33.16 -8.40 -38.54
N LEU A 44 -32.22 -9.05 -37.85
CA LEU A 44 -32.55 -10.09 -36.88
C LEU A 44 -33.54 -9.57 -35.82
N ILE A 45 -33.27 -8.40 -35.25
CA ILE A 45 -34.10 -7.79 -34.20
C ILE A 45 -35.48 -7.39 -34.73
N ARG A 46 -35.54 -6.81 -35.94
CA ARG A 46 -36.76 -6.22 -36.49
C ARG A 46 -37.66 -7.26 -37.16
N ASP A 47 -37.07 -8.17 -37.94
CA ASP A 47 -37.80 -9.00 -38.90
C ASP A 47 -37.93 -10.46 -38.43
N ILE A 48 -36.98 -10.95 -37.62
CA ILE A 48 -36.95 -12.37 -37.20
C ILE A 48 -37.42 -12.56 -35.77
N LEU A 49 -36.84 -11.80 -34.82
CA LEU A 49 -37.15 -11.98 -33.40
C LEU A 49 -38.64 -11.85 -33.08
N PRO A 50 -39.40 -10.85 -33.59
CA PRO A 50 -40.82 -10.69 -33.27
C PRO A 50 -41.71 -11.80 -33.85
N ASN A 51 -41.32 -12.37 -34.99
CA ASN A 51 -42.08 -13.40 -35.69
C ASN A 51 -41.91 -14.78 -35.04
N ILE A 52 -40.70 -15.09 -34.57
CA ILE A 52 -40.37 -16.42 -34.04
C ILE A 52 -40.47 -16.46 -32.51
N PHE A 53 -40.13 -15.35 -31.84
CA PHE A 53 -40.02 -15.25 -30.39
C PHE A 53 -40.90 -14.13 -29.82
N LYS A 54 -41.43 -14.33 -28.61
CA LYS A 54 -42.15 -13.27 -27.87
C LYS A 54 -41.23 -12.09 -27.46
N GLN A 55 -39.92 -12.24 -27.58
CA GLN A 55 -38.93 -11.26 -27.14
C GLN A 55 -38.29 -10.58 -28.35
N THR A 56 -38.45 -9.26 -28.46
CA THR A 56 -38.02 -8.49 -29.63
C THR A 56 -36.61 -7.92 -29.52
N SER A 57 -35.93 -8.07 -28.38
CA SER A 57 -34.61 -7.46 -28.17
C SER A 57 -33.45 -8.44 -28.33
N TYR A 58 -32.35 -7.95 -28.91
CA TYR A 58 -31.09 -8.70 -29.00
C TYR A 58 -30.52 -9.09 -27.63
N LYS A 59 -30.75 -8.25 -26.61
CA LYS A 59 -30.34 -8.55 -25.23
C LYS A 59 -31.07 -9.77 -24.66
N SER A 60 -32.33 -9.95 -25.04
CA SER A 60 -33.10 -11.13 -24.65
C SER A 60 -32.61 -12.38 -25.40
N PHE A 61 -32.34 -12.26 -26.70
CA PHE A 61 -31.76 -13.33 -27.50
C PHE A 61 -30.42 -13.81 -26.94
N THR A 62 -29.48 -12.89 -26.72
CA THR A 62 -28.16 -13.21 -26.13
C THR A 62 -28.26 -13.82 -24.74
N LYS A 63 -29.23 -13.39 -23.91
CA LYS A 63 -29.49 -14.04 -22.61
C LYS A 63 -29.94 -15.49 -22.77
N GLN A 64 -30.78 -15.81 -23.75
CA GLN A 64 -31.18 -17.20 -24.04
C GLN A 64 -29.98 -18.01 -24.50
N MET A 65 -29.19 -17.50 -25.45
CA MET A 65 -27.94 -18.14 -25.91
C MET A 65 -27.00 -18.45 -24.75
N ASN A 66 -26.72 -17.46 -23.89
CA ASN A 66 -25.86 -17.63 -22.72
C ASN A 66 -26.44 -18.64 -21.70
N LEU A 67 -27.75 -18.69 -21.56
CA LEU A 67 -28.43 -19.61 -20.64
C LEU A 67 -28.32 -21.08 -21.10
N TYR A 68 -28.08 -21.30 -22.40
CA TYR A 68 -27.76 -22.60 -22.98
C TYR A 68 -26.26 -22.74 -23.28
N ASN A 69 -25.39 -21.97 -22.61
CA ASN A 69 -23.94 -22.11 -22.69
C ASN A 69 -23.34 -21.90 -24.10
N PHE A 70 -24.03 -21.15 -24.97
CA PHE A 70 -23.44 -20.73 -26.24
C PHE A 70 -22.36 -19.68 -25.98
N LYS A 71 -21.19 -19.88 -26.56
CA LYS A 71 -20.09 -18.90 -26.54
C LYS A 71 -20.22 -17.98 -27.74
N SER A 72 -20.19 -16.68 -27.51
CA SER A 72 -20.16 -15.70 -28.59
C SER A 72 -18.71 -15.37 -28.94
N THR A 73 -18.35 -15.45 -30.22
CA THR A 73 -17.07 -15.00 -30.77
C THR A 73 -17.29 -14.15 -32.02
N LYS A 74 -16.20 -13.64 -32.59
CA LYS A 74 -16.16 -13.01 -33.91
C LYS A 74 -15.46 -13.95 -34.90
N ASP A 75 -16.01 -14.05 -36.11
CA ASP A 75 -15.31 -14.73 -37.21
C ASP A 75 -14.30 -13.79 -37.89
N GLU A 76 -13.55 -14.32 -38.86
CA GLU A 76 -12.55 -13.59 -39.64
C GLU A 76 -13.12 -12.38 -40.39
N SER A 77 -14.43 -12.42 -40.70
CA SER A 77 -15.16 -11.33 -41.36
C SER A 77 -15.79 -10.34 -40.37
N GLY A 78 -15.59 -10.51 -39.06
CA GLY A 78 -16.11 -9.63 -38.00
C GLY A 78 -17.59 -9.88 -37.59
N PHE A 79 -18.24 -10.90 -38.16
CA PHE A 79 -19.60 -11.29 -37.81
C PHE A 79 -19.65 -12.01 -36.47
N THR A 80 -20.82 -11.97 -35.81
CA THR A 80 -20.96 -12.60 -34.49
C THR A 80 -21.34 -14.06 -34.67
N VAL A 81 -20.57 -14.96 -34.08
CA VAL A 81 -20.80 -16.41 -34.14
C VAL A 81 -21.08 -16.95 -32.74
N PHE A 82 -22.12 -17.78 -32.62
CA PHE A 82 -22.48 -18.49 -31.41
C PHE A 82 -22.17 -19.98 -31.56
N ILE A 83 -21.34 -20.51 -30.66
CA ILE A 83 -20.85 -21.88 -30.70
C ILE A 83 -21.39 -22.64 -29.49
N ASN A 84 -21.94 -23.83 -29.72
CA ASN A 84 -22.24 -24.81 -28.68
C ASN A 84 -21.98 -26.22 -29.25
N PRO A 85 -21.12 -27.05 -28.61
CA PRO A 85 -20.78 -28.39 -29.09
C PRO A 85 -21.97 -29.34 -29.30
N HIS A 86 -23.10 -29.07 -28.64
CA HIS A 86 -24.30 -29.89 -28.65
C HIS A 86 -25.43 -29.31 -29.50
N PHE A 87 -25.17 -28.18 -30.20
CA PHE A 87 -26.09 -27.51 -31.10
C PHE A 87 -25.43 -27.34 -32.47
N THR A 88 -25.60 -28.35 -33.32
CA THR A 88 -25.01 -28.42 -34.68
C THR A 88 -26.11 -28.75 -35.68
N GLN A 89 -25.92 -28.46 -36.98
CA GLN A 89 -26.95 -28.74 -37.98
C GLN A 89 -27.29 -30.24 -38.06
N SER A 90 -26.31 -31.12 -37.83
CA SER A 90 -26.49 -32.57 -37.88
C SER A 90 -27.10 -33.15 -36.61
N SER A 91 -26.99 -32.46 -35.47
CA SER A 91 -27.48 -32.97 -34.19
C SER A 91 -27.88 -31.86 -33.21
N LEU A 92 -29.13 -31.93 -32.76
CA LEU A 92 -29.68 -31.10 -31.70
C LEU A 92 -29.82 -31.91 -30.40
N ASN A 93 -28.76 -31.96 -29.57
CA ASN A 93 -28.80 -32.70 -28.31
C ASN A 93 -29.31 -31.83 -27.15
N LEU A 94 -30.63 -31.62 -27.12
CA LEU A 94 -31.31 -30.81 -26.10
C LEU A 94 -31.06 -31.32 -24.67
N THR A 95 -30.82 -32.62 -24.48
CA THR A 95 -30.63 -33.20 -23.15
C THR A 95 -29.31 -32.76 -22.52
N GLN A 96 -28.22 -32.76 -23.29
CA GLN A 96 -26.91 -32.30 -22.82
C GLN A 96 -26.90 -30.79 -22.59
N ILE A 97 -27.47 -30.00 -23.52
CA ILE A 97 -27.59 -28.54 -23.38
C ILE A 97 -28.36 -28.17 -22.09
N MET A 98 -29.43 -28.90 -21.75
CA MET A 98 -30.20 -28.65 -20.52
C MET A 98 -29.50 -29.13 -19.25
N ALA A 99 -28.63 -30.14 -19.32
CA ALA A 99 -27.84 -30.61 -18.19
C ALA A 99 -26.76 -29.59 -17.80
N GLU A 100 -26.07 -28.99 -18.78
CA GLU A 100 -25.09 -27.91 -18.55
C GLU A 100 -25.69 -26.67 -17.89
N LYS A 101 -26.96 -26.35 -18.19
CA LYS A 101 -27.69 -25.28 -17.52
C LYS A 101 -27.82 -25.51 -16.00
N ARG A 102 -27.81 -26.76 -15.53
CA ARG A 102 -27.95 -27.11 -14.10
C ARG A 102 -26.63 -26.95 -13.33
N THR A 103 -25.48 -27.19 -13.95
CA THR A 103 -24.16 -27.04 -13.29
C THR A 103 -23.82 -25.56 -13.02
N ILE A 104 -24.17 -24.65 -13.94
CA ILE A 104 -23.94 -23.19 -13.80
C ILE A 104 -24.72 -22.55 -12.64
N LYS A 105 -25.90 -23.09 -12.30
CA LYS A 105 -26.69 -22.60 -11.16
C LYS A 105 -26.08 -22.98 -9.80
N LYS A 106 -25.33 -24.07 -9.74
CA LYS A 106 -24.64 -24.54 -8.53
C LYS A 106 -23.39 -23.68 -8.28
N SER A 107 -22.57 -23.43 -9.29
CA SER A 107 -21.36 -22.61 -9.19
C SER A 107 -21.64 -21.16 -8.78
N LYS A 108 -22.70 -20.52 -9.31
CA LYS A 108 -23.07 -19.14 -8.94
C LYS A 108 -23.39 -18.91 -7.46
N LYS A 109 -23.88 -19.93 -6.74
CA LYS A 109 -24.16 -19.84 -5.28
C LYS A 109 -22.88 -19.98 -4.44
N GLU A 110 -21.92 -20.77 -4.90
CA GLU A 110 -20.61 -20.91 -4.24
C GLU A 110 -19.75 -19.66 -4.45
N ASP A 111 -19.78 -19.06 -5.65
CA ASP A 111 -19.04 -17.83 -5.95
C ASP A 111 -19.54 -16.62 -5.17
N THR A 112 -20.84 -16.55 -4.87
CA THR A 112 -21.40 -15.44 -4.06
C THR A 112 -20.96 -15.51 -2.60
N LYS A 113 -20.86 -16.71 -2.04
CA LYS A 113 -20.39 -16.92 -0.65
C LYS A 113 -18.89 -16.64 -0.51
N LYS A 114 -18.06 -17.13 -1.45
CA LYS A 114 -16.61 -16.84 -1.46
C LYS A 114 -16.34 -15.34 -1.62
N ARG A 115 -17.13 -14.63 -2.44
CA ARG A 115 -16.96 -13.19 -2.64
C ARG A 115 -17.25 -12.37 -1.38
N SER A 116 -18.26 -12.75 -0.59
CA SER A 116 -18.53 -12.08 0.69
C SER A 116 -17.43 -12.31 1.73
N GLU A 117 -16.88 -13.53 1.79
CA GLU A 117 -15.78 -13.86 2.71
C GLU A 117 -14.51 -13.09 2.34
N LEU A 118 -14.16 -13.04 1.04
CA LEU A 118 -13.04 -12.24 0.51
C LEU A 118 -13.22 -10.73 0.76
N GLN A 119 -14.44 -10.20 0.63
CA GLN A 119 -14.69 -8.78 0.90
C GLN A 119 -14.53 -8.44 2.38
N GLN A 120 -14.93 -9.34 3.28
CA GLN A 120 -14.75 -9.15 4.71
C GLN A 120 -13.26 -9.19 5.09
N GLU A 121 -12.49 -10.11 4.51
CA GLU A 121 -11.03 -10.18 4.73
C GLU A 121 -10.32 -8.93 4.20
N HIS A 122 -10.69 -8.46 3.00
CA HIS A 122 -10.15 -7.23 2.43
C HIS A 122 -10.42 -6.01 3.32
N GLU A 123 -11.62 -5.90 3.88
CA GLU A 123 -11.96 -4.78 4.76
C GLU A 123 -11.19 -4.85 6.09
N GLN A 124 -11.00 -6.05 6.65
CA GLN A 124 -10.15 -6.25 7.83
C GLN A 124 -8.69 -5.89 7.56
N LEU A 125 -8.15 -6.28 6.40
CA LEU A 125 -6.77 -5.98 6.02
C LEU A 125 -6.58 -4.47 5.83
N LYS A 126 -7.56 -3.80 5.22
CA LYS A 126 -7.59 -2.34 5.05
C LYS A 126 -7.60 -1.61 6.40
N GLN A 127 -8.38 -2.08 7.38
CA GLN A 127 -8.39 -1.52 8.73
C GLN A 127 -7.04 -1.69 9.43
N LYS A 128 -6.43 -2.88 9.36
CA LYS A 128 -5.07 -3.12 9.89
C LYS A 128 -4.04 -2.21 9.25
N LEU A 129 -4.10 -2.05 7.92
CA LEU A 129 -3.21 -1.17 7.19
C LEU A 129 -3.35 0.29 7.65
N MET A 130 -4.57 0.79 7.83
CA MET A 130 -4.82 2.13 8.36
C MET A 130 -4.28 2.30 9.79
N ALA A 131 -4.45 1.30 10.65
CA ALA A 131 -3.93 1.33 12.01
C ALA A 131 -2.39 1.37 12.02
N LEU A 132 -1.74 0.58 11.16
CA LEU A 132 -0.28 0.59 11.00
C LEU A 132 0.23 1.93 10.47
N PHE A 133 -0.42 2.53 9.48
CA PHE A 133 -0.06 3.87 9.00
C PHE A 133 -0.19 4.92 10.09
N LYS A 134 -1.26 4.88 10.89
CA LYS A 134 -1.44 5.80 12.01
C LYS A 134 -0.32 5.63 13.04
N TYR A 135 0.01 4.38 13.39
CA TYR A 135 1.09 4.08 14.33
C TYR A 135 2.46 4.53 13.80
N GLN A 136 2.73 4.32 12.52
CA GLN A 136 3.96 4.79 11.86
C GLN A 136 4.11 6.31 11.97
N VAL A 137 3.04 7.07 11.73
CA VAL A 137 3.06 8.55 11.87
C VAL A 137 3.33 8.95 13.32
N THR A 138 2.71 8.26 14.30
CA THR A 138 2.96 8.53 15.72
C THR A 138 4.43 8.30 16.08
N LEU A 139 5.01 7.17 15.67
CA LEU A 139 6.43 6.88 15.89
C LEU A 139 7.35 7.91 15.24
N GLN A 140 7.03 8.36 14.03
CA GLN A 140 7.81 9.41 13.36
C GLN A 140 7.79 10.73 14.14
N ASN A 141 6.62 11.11 14.67
CA ASN A 141 6.51 12.31 15.50
C ASN A 141 7.30 12.17 16.80
N GLU A 142 7.27 11.00 17.43
CA GLU A 142 8.01 10.72 18.66
C GLU A 142 9.53 10.72 18.43
N ILE A 143 10.01 10.15 17.33
CA ILE A 143 11.43 10.22 16.95
C ILE A 143 11.84 11.69 16.76
N LYS A 144 11.00 12.49 16.10
CA LYS A 144 11.28 13.92 15.87
C LYS A 144 11.36 14.71 17.17
N THR A 145 10.44 14.49 18.11
CA THR A 145 10.47 15.18 19.41
C THR A 145 11.68 14.77 20.23
N GLN A 146 12.03 13.47 20.25
CA GLN A 146 13.23 12.98 20.92
C GLN A 146 14.51 13.61 20.35
N LEU A 147 14.58 13.79 19.03
CA LEU A 147 15.72 14.40 18.37
C LEU A 147 15.89 15.88 18.76
N GLU A 148 14.79 16.62 18.89
CA GLU A 148 14.82 18.01 19.37
C GLU A 148 15.23 18.11 20.84
N ILE A 149 14.72 17.22 21.70
CA ILE A 149 15.13 17.13 23.11
C ILE A 149 16.63 16.82 23.19
N HIS A 150 17.12 15.88 22.38
CA HIS A 150 18.53 15.51 22.34
C HIS A 150 19.42 16.70 21.96
N LYS A 151 19.06 17.46 20.92
CA LYS A 151 19.77 18.68 20.53
C LYS A 151 19.84 19.69 21.68
N HIS A 152 18.71 19.93 22.34
CA HIS A 152 18.65 20.86 23.47
C HIS A 152 19.53 20.41 24.64
N LEU A 153 19.52 19.11 24.97
CA LEU A 153 20.38 18.53 26.00
C LEU A 153 21.86 18.66 25.63
N GLN A 154 22.24 18.40 24.37
CA GLN A 154 23.62 18.59 23.90
C GLN A 154 24.08 20.04 24.07
N MET A 155 23.24 21.01 23.72
CA MET A 155 23.56 22.43 23.93
C MET A 155 23.78 22.74 25.41
N ARG A 156 22.88 22.28 26.29
CA ARG A 156 23.01 22.49 27.75
C ARG A 156 24.29 21.87 28.30
N VAL A 157 24.62 20.65 27.91
CA VAL A 157 25.86 19.98 28.29
C VAL A 157 27.08 20.78 27.83
N GLY A 158 27.04 21.33 26.60
CA GLY A 158 28.09 22.20 26.08
C GLY A 158 28.30 23.46 26.93
N ILE A 159 27.21 24.13 27.31
CA ILE A 159 27.26 25.31 28.19
C ILE A 159 27.85 24.94 29.55
N ILE A 160 27.35 23.87 30.18
CA ILE A 160 27.83 23.41 31.49
C ILE A 160 29.33 23.08 31.43
N LYS A 161 29.79 22.38 30.39
CA LYS A 161 31.22 22.09 30.18
C LYS A 161 32.05 23.36 30.11
N LYS A 162 31.61 24.37 29.35
CA LYS A 162 32.29 25.68 29.27
C LYS A 162 32.32 26.39 30.64
N CYS A 163 31.22 26.38 31.38
CA CYS A 163 31.16 26.97 32.72
C CYS A 163 32.12 26.29 33.71
N ILE A 164 32.19 24.95 33.70
CA ILE A 164 33.11 24.18 34.53
C ILE A 164 34.56 24.51 34.17
N TYR A 165 34.87 24.56 32.87
CA TYR A 165 36.21 24.91 32.39
C TYR A 165 36.65 26.29 32.89
N HIS A 166 35.83 27.31 32.67
CA HIS A 166 36.15 28.68 33.13
C HIS A 166 36.25 28.79 34.65
N ARG A 167 35.38 28.11 35.40
CA ARG A 167 35.47 28.08 36.87
C ARG A 167 36.79 27.47 37.34
N LYS A 168 37.21 26.36 36.73
CA LYS A 168 38.49 25.70 37.05
C LYS A 168 39.68 26.60 36.71
N GLU A 169 39.69 27.20 35.52
CA GLU A 169 40.76 28.09 35.07
C GLU A 169 40.88 29.33 35.96
N ASN A 170 39.76 29.96 36.31
CA ASN A 170 39.73 31.10 37.23
C ASN A 170 40.22 30.71 38.63
N GLY A 171 39.87 29.51 39.11
CA GLY A 171 40.39 28.96 40.36
C GLY A 171 41.91 28.80 40.35
N LEU A 172 42.48 28.28 39.26
CA LEU A 172 43.92 28.16 39.07
C LEU A 172 44.61 29.54 39.04
N LYS A 173 44.04 30.51 38.31
CA LYS A 173 44.54 31.90 38.27
C LYS A 173 44.55 32.53 39.67
N ARG A 174 43.48 32.36 40.46
CA ARG A 174 43.41 32.84 41.85
C ARG A 174 44.48 32.19 42.74
N ARG A 175 44.63 30.85 42.68
CA ARG A 175 45.67 30.13 43.43
C ARG A 175 47.08 30.61 43.07
N ARG A 176 47.37 30.82 41.78
CA ARG A 176 48.66 31.35 41.32
C ARG A 176 48.93 32.76 41.84
N LYS A 177 47.92 33.64 41.83
CA LYS A 177 48.04 34.99 42.42
C LYS A 177 48.38 34.93 43.91
N ILE A 178 47.70 34.06 44.68
CA ILE A 178 47.98 33.86 46.11
C ILE A 178 49.39 33.34 46.32
N TYR A 179 49.80 32.31 45.56
CA TYR A 179 51.15 31.76 45.64
C TYR A 179 52.23 32.83 45.37
N ASN A 180 52.07 33.61 44.30
CA ASN A 180 53.02 34.68 43.97
C ASN A 180 53.08 35.76 45.06
N PHE A 181 51.93 36.14 45.63
CA PHE A 181 51.86 37.10 46.73
C PHE A 181 52.60 36.57 47.97
N LEU A 182 52.29 35.34 48.40
CA LEU A 182 52.94 34.72 49.55
C LEU A 182 54.45 34.57 49.32
N ASN A 183 54.86 34.12 48.13
CA ASN A 183 56.27 33.96 47.81
C ASN A 183 57.02 35.31 47.86
N SER A 184 56.45 36.36 47.26
CA SER A 184 57.00 37.72 47.35
C SER A 184 57.12 38.19 48.80
N PHE A 185 56.04 38.06 49.59
CA PHE A 185 56.03 38.42 51.01
C PHE A 185 57.12 37.69 51.80
N PHE A 186 57.25 36.37 51.63
CA PHE A 186 58.29 35.59 52.30
C PHE A 186 59.70 35.93 51.84
N THR A 187 59.91 36.28 50.56
CA THR A 187 61.23 36.75 50.09
C THR A 187 61.61 38.07 50.75
N HIS A 188 60.66 39.01 50.90
CA HIS A 188 60.90 40.25 51.62
C HIS A 188 61.24 39.99 53.10
N LEU A 189 60.47 39.14 53.78
CA LEU A 189 60.77 38.77 55.17
C LEU A 189 62.16 38.15 55.34
N LYS A 190 62.55 37.22 54.46
CA LYS A 190 63.89 36.62 54.49
C LYS A 190 64.98 37.68 54.33
N SER A 191 64.84 38.58 53.36
CA SER A 191 65.78 39.69 53.15
C SER A 191 65.86 40.62 54.37
N SER A 192 64.72 40.95 54.99
CA SER A 192 64.68 41.77 56.20
C SER A 192 65.38 41.09 57.38
N VAL A 193 65.16 39.79 57.61
CA VAL A 193 65.83 39.03 58.68
C VAL A 193 67.35 38.96 58.45
N ILE A 194 67.77 38.71 57.21
CA ILE A 194 69.20 38.72 56.84
C ILE A 194 69.81 40.10 57.13
N CYS A 195 69.11 41.18 56.77
CA CYS A 195 69.58 42.54 57.03
C CYS A 195 69.74 42.83 58.53
N ILE A 196 68.76 42.44 59.35
CA ILE A 196 68.84 42.57 60.82
C ILE A 196 70.01 41.77 61.40
N HIS A 197 70.27 40.57 60.88
CA HIS A 197 71.39 39.75 61.33
C HIS A 197 72.75 40.40 60.98
N LEU A 198 72.87 40.94 59.76
CA LEU A 198 74.09 41.63 59.32
C LEU A 198 74.36 42.88 60.15
N THR A 199 73.33 43.72 60.42
CA THR A 199 73.50 44.91 61.27
C THR A 199 73.89 44.54 62.69
N PHE A 200 73.30 43.50 63.27
CA PHE A 200 73.68 43.02 64.61
C PHE A 200 75.13 42.52 64.65
N THR A 201 75.57 41.80 63.61
CA THR A 201 76.95 41.31 63.49
C THR A 201 77.94 42.46 63.37
N GLU A 202 77.62 43.49 62.60
CA GLU A 202 78.45 44.69 62.44
C GLU A 202 78.57 45.49 63.75
N ILE A 203 77.46 45.67 64.46
CA ILE A 203 77.45 46.31 65.79
C ILE A 203 78.33 45.51 66.76
N ARG A 204 78.18 44.18 66.80
CA ARG A 204 78.99 43.31 67.65
C ARG A 204 80.48 43.40 67.34
N SER A 205 80.86 43.46 66.06
CA SER A 205 82.25 43.64 65.64
C SER A 205 82.80 45.00 66.07
N LYS A 206 82.02 46.09 65.95
CA LYS A 206 82.43 47.43 66.40
C LYS A 206 82.63 47.49 67.91
N ILE A 207 81.78 46.84 68.70
CA ILE A 207 81.91 46.74 70.16
C ILE A 207 83.18 45.95 70.53
N SER A 208 83.40 44.78 69.91
CA SER A 208 84.59 43.96 70.18
C SER A 208 85.90 44.68 69.86
N ASN A 209 85.93 45.54 68.85
CA ASN A 209 87.09 46.36 68.50
C ASN A 209 87.32 47.55 69.45
N PHE A 210 86.31 47.91 70.27
CA PHE A 210 86.40 48.98 71.27
C PHE A 210 86.91 48.47 72.63
N GLU A 211 86.81 47.16 72.88
CA GLU A 211 87.24 46.49 74.11
C GLU A 211 88.66 45.88 74.02
N SER A 212 89.34 46.02 72.87
CA SER A 212 90.76 45.66 72.65
C SER A 212 91.62 46.91 72.50
#